data_AF-A0A7X8AZ64-F1
#
_entry.id   AF-A0A7X8AZ64-F1
#
_cell.length_a   1.000
_cell.length_b   1.000
_cell.length_c   1.000
_cell.angle_alpha   90.00
_cell.angle_beta   90.00
_cell.angle_gamma   90.00
#
_symmetry.space_group_name_H-M   'P 1'
#
loop_
_entity.id
_entity.type
_entity.pdbx_description
1 polymer ?
#
loop_
_entity_poly.entity_id
_entity_poly.type
_entity_poly.pdbx_seq_one_letter_code
_entity_poly.pdbx_strand_id
1 'polypeptide(L)'
;MGTFMEAVSLIFIAIAVSLDGFSVCLGLGMQNLRLRRIALISLLIGFFHMVLPFIGLVIGNVIVAKWTTFASLIGGAMLTFLGLYMIFSTFQIKALPPLDPKGFKLLTLTFFVSFDSFPVGVGLGLSGVRTLILIAMFGFFTTFFAMTALLIGKKTSRLFGTYSEMVGGIILFSFGSVYVFQSLQ
;
A
#
# COMPACT_ATOMS: atom_id res chain seq x y z
N MET A 1 7.84 -9.86 -27.75
CA MET A 1 8.57 -8.95 -26.84
C MET A 1 7.64 -8.17 -25.90
N GLY A 2 6.42 -7.81 -26.31
CA GLY A 2 5.46 -7.07 -25.47
C GLY A 2 4.96 -7.81 -24.21
N THR A 3 4.55 -9.07 -24.32
CA THR A 3 3.95 -9.82 -23.19
C THR A 3 4.92 -10.08 -22.03
N PHE A 4 6.20 -10.32 -22.33
CA PHE A 4 7.22 -10.51 -21.30
C PHE A 4 7.51 -9.21 -20.55
N MET A 5 7.66 -8.09 -21.27
CA MET A 5 7.92 -6.80 -20.65
C MET A 5 6.73 -6.32 -19.83
N GLU A 6 5.49 -6.53 -20.32
CA GLU A 6 4.26 -6.29 -19.56
C GLU A 6 4.22 -7.10 -18.26
N ALA A 7 4.50 -8.41 -18.31
CA ALA A 7 4.50 -9.25 -17.11
C ALA A 7 5.52 -8.77 -16.07
N VAL A 8 6.73 -8.38 -16.52
CA VAL A 8 7.77 -7.83 -15.64
C VAL A 8 7.30 -6.53 -15.00
N SER A 9 6.72 -5.59 -15.76
CA SER A 9 6.18 -4.34 -15.21
C SER A 9 5.08 -4.57 -14.18
N LEU A 10 4.15 -5.50 -14.44
CA LEU A 10 3.07 -5.84 -13.50
C LEU A 10 3.61 -6.40 -12.18
N ILE A 11 4.66 -7.23 -12.23
CA ILE A 11 5.33 -7.75 -11.04
C ILE A 11 5.97 -6.61 -10.25
N PHE A 12 6.71 -5.71 -10.90
CA PHE A 12 7.36 -4.58 -10.22
C PHE A 12 6.35 -3.64 -9.57
N ILE A 13 5.23 -3.32 -10.26
CA ILE A 13 4.16 -2.50 -9.68
C ILE A 13 3.55 -3.21 -8.47
N ALA A 14 3.26 -4.52 -8.59
CA ALA A 14 2.70 -5.28 -7.48
C ALA A 14 3.60 -5.32 -6.26
N ILE A 15 4.91 -5.52 -6.47
CA ILE A 15 5.90 -5.47 -5.39
C ILE A 15 5.97 -4.07 -4.78
N ALA A 16 6.05 -3.02 -5.61
CA ALA A 16 6.16 -1.64 -5.13
C ALA A 16 4.97 -1.23 -4.25
N VAL A 17 3.74 -1.57 -4.66
CA VAL A 17 2.53 -1.34 -3.85
C VAL A 17 2.58 -2.18 -2.58
N SER A 18 2.94 -3.47 -2.66
CA SER A 18 2.98 -4.37 -1.50
C SER A 18 3.95 -3.96 -0.39
N LEU A 19 4.94 -3.11 -0.70
CA LEU A 19 5.97 -2.68 0.25
C LEU A 19 5.52 -1.53 1.17
N ASP A 20 4.43 -0.81 0.88
CA ASP A 20 3.99 0.34 1.68
C ASP A 20 3.56 -0.06 3.11
N GLY A 21 2.82 -1.17 3.25
CA GLY A 21 2.37 -1.74 4.52
C GLY A 21 3.41 -2.61 5.23
N PHE A 22 4.60 -2.79 4.65
CA PHE A 22 5.66 -3.66 5.19
C PHE A 22 6.16 -3.16 6.56
N SER A 23 6.36 -1.85 6.71
CA SER A 23 6.82 -1.22 7.95
C SER A 23 5.83 -1.40 9.11
N VAL A 24 4.53 -1.23 8.84
CA VAL A 24 3.46 -1.44 9.81
C VAL A 24 3.38 -2.90 10.22
N CYS A 25 3.50 -3.82 9.26
CA CYS A 25 3.52 -5.26 9.53
C CYS A 25 4.76 -5.69 10.34
N LEU A 26 5.93 -5.10 10.08
CA LEU A 26 7.13 -5.30 10.89
C LEU A 26 6.87 -4.86 12.35
N GLY A 27 6.33 -3.65 12.54
CA GLY A 27 6.01 -3.10 13.87
C GLY A 27 5.00 -3.94 14.64
N LEU A 28 3.96 -4.44 13.95
CA LEU A 28 2.98 -5.37 14.54
C LEU A 28 3.60 -6.72 14.91
N GLY A 29 4.52 -7.22 14.08
CA GLY A 29 5.23 -8.49 14.30
C GLY A 29 5.98 -8.52 15.63
N MET A 30 6.55 -7.38 16.04
CA MET A 30 7.30 -7.22 17.30
C MET A 30 6.49 -7.49 18.56
N GLN A 31 5.17 -7.57 18.47
CA GLN A 31 4.28 -7.88 19.59
C GLN A 31 4.19 -9.40 19.89
N ASN A 32 5.10 -10.20 19.34
CA ASN A 32 5.19 -11.65 19.55
C ASN A 32 3.88 -12.40 19.25
N LEU A 33 3.28 -12.10 18.09
CA LEU A 33 2.00 -12.65 17.67
C LEU A 33 2.07 -14.18 17.44
N ARG A 34 0.95 -14.87 17.66
CA ARG A 34 0.79 -16.30 17.30
C ARG A 34 0.76 -16.47 15.78
N LEU A 35 1.28 -17.59 15.26
CA LEU A 35 1.34 -17.86 13.81
C LEU A 35 -0.03 -17.80 13.12
N ARG A 36 -1.08 -18.33 13.79
CA ARG A 36 -2.46 -18.23 13.28
C ARG A 36 -2.90 -16.77 13.08
N ARG A 37 -2.45 -15.88 13.97
CA ARG A 37 -2.78 -14.45 13.87
C ARG A 37 -1.99 -13.77 12.78
N ILE A 38 -0.71 -14.12 12.63
CA ILE A 38 0.12 -13.64 11.52
C ILE A 38 -0.56 -13.94 10.18
N ALA A 39 -0.97 -15.21 9.98
CA ALA A 39 -1.68 -15.62 8.77
C ALA A 39 -3.00 -14.86 8.57
N LEU A 40 -3.77 -14.66 9.63
CA LEU A 40 -5.05 -13.93 9.55
C LEU A 40 -4.85 -12.45 9.20
N ILE A 41 -3.88 -11.78 9.83
CA ILE A 41 -3.56 -10.37 9.55
C ILE A 41 -3.07 -10.22 8.10
N SER A 42 -2.11 -11.05 7.68
CA SER A 42 -1.56 -10.97 6.32
C SER A 42 -2.62 -11.24 5.25
N LEU A 43 -3.53 -12.21 5.48
CA LEU A 43 -4.65 -12.48 4.58
C LEU A 43 -5.65 -11.33 4.52
N LEU A 44 -5.96 -10.69 5.64
CA LEU A 44 -6.86 -9.52 5.66
C LEU A 44 -6.26 -8.33 4.91
N ILE A 45 -4.96 -8.05 5.10
CA ILE A 45 -4.27 -6.99 4.35
C ILE A 45 -4.27 -7.32 2.86
N GLY A 46 -3.92 -8.54 2.47
CA GLY A 46 -3.98 -8.99 1.09
C GLY A 46 -5.37 -8.89 0.47
N PHE A 47 -6.42 -9.22 1.24
CA PHE A 47 -7.80 -9.06 0.81
C PHE A 47 -8.16 -7.60 0.54
N PHE A 48 -7.82 -6.68 1.45
CA PHE A 48 -8.05 -5.25 1.23
C PHE A 48 -7.23 -4.69 0.06
N HIS A 49 -6.03 -5.20 -0.17
CA HIS A 49 -5.20 -4.90 -1.34
C HIS A 49 -5.71 -5.50 -2.67
N MET A 50 -6.76 -6.33 -2.65
CA MET A 50 -7.54 -6.67 -3.84
C MET A 50 -8.77 -5.76 -3.97
N VAL A 51 -9.50 -5.60 -2.86
CA VAL A 51 -10.80 -4.90 -2.84
C VAL A 51 -10.65 -3.40 -3.11
N LEU A 52 -9.70 -2.71 -2.46
CA LEU A 52 -9.54 -1.27 -2.58
C LEU A 52 -9.07 -0.85 -3.99
N PRO A 53 -8.06 -1.51 -4.61
CA PRO A 53 -7.71 -1.22 -5.99
C PRO A 53 -8.83 -1.55 -6.98
N PHE A 54 -9.63 -2.59 -6.71
CA PHE A 54 -10.80 -2.90 -7.53
C PHE A 54 -11.87 -1.81 -7.45
N ILE A 55 -12.19 -1.32 -6.24
CA ILE A 55 -13.12 -0.19 -6.07
C ILE A 55 -12.55 1.06 -6.74
N GLY A 56 -11.26 1.33 -6.55
CA GLY A 56 -10.55 2.42 -7.22
C GLY A 56 -10.68 2.34 -8.73
N LEU A 57 -10.52 1.15 -9.31
CA LEU A 57 -10.69 0.92 -10.74
C LEU A 57 -12.10 1.22 -11.24
N VAL A 58 -13.12 0.75 -10.53
CA VAL A 58 -14.51 1.01 -10.92
C VAL A 58 -14.79 2.51 -10.90
N ILE A 59 -14.32 3.20 -9.86
CA ILE A 59 -14.43 4.65 -9.74
C ILE A 59 -13.65 5.35 -10.85
N GLY A 60 -12.42 4.93 -11.12
CA GLY A 60 -11.56 5.46 -12.18
C GLY A 60 -12.24 5.38 -13.54
N ASN A 61 -12.76 4.21 -13.92
CA ASN A 61 -13.50 4.01 -15.17
C ASN A 61 -14.71 4.95 -15.31
N VAL A 62 -15.42 5.22 -14.21
CA VAL A 62 -16.55 6.17 -14.20
C VAL A 62 -16.07 7.61 -14.35
N ILE A 63 -14.92 7.97 -13.77
CA ILE A 63 -14.34 9.31 -13.83
C ILE A 63 -13.74 9.63 -15.22
N VAL A 64 -13.16 8.64 -15.92
CA VAL A 64 -12.65 8.79 -17.31
C VAL A 64 -13.71 9.39 -18.23
N ALA A 65 -14.99 9.07 -18.01
CA ALA A 65 -16.07 9.56 -18.86
C ALA A 65 -16.27 11.10 -18.79
N LYS A 66 -15.68 11.80 -17.82
CA LYS A 66 -15.90 13.26 -17.66
C LYS A 66 -14.69 14.12 -17.20
N TRP A 67 -13.66 13.60 -16.50
CA TRP A 67 -12.65 14.46 -15.81
C TRP A 67 -11.25 13.82 -15.65
N THR A 68 -10.57 13.46 -16.74
CA THR A 68 -9.25 12.78 -16.70
C THR A 68 -8.14 13.59 -16.01
N THR A 69 -8.03 14.90 -16.26
CA THR A 69 -7.00 15.77 -15.62
C THR A 69 -7.20 15.94 -14.11
N PHE A 70 -8.45 15.91 -13.65
CA PHE A 70 -8.76 16.06 -12.23
C PHE A 70 -8.37 14.81 -11.42
N ALA A 71 -8.50 13.63 -12.03
CA ALA A 71 -8.14 12.36 -11.40
C ALA A 71 -6.63 12.24 -11.16
N SER A 72 -5.80 12.66 -12.12
CA SER A 72 -4.34 12.61 -11.98
C SER A 72 -3.83 13.59 -10.92
N LEU A 73 -4.42 14.79 -10.85
CA LEU A 73 -4.11 15.78 -9.82
C LEU A 73 -4.42 15.26 -8.41
N ILE A 74 -5.58 14.64 -8.21
CA ILE A 74 -5.98 14.05 -6.91
C ILE A 74 -5.03 12.92 -6.50
N GLY A 75 -4.67 12.02 -7.44
CA GLY A 75 -3.72 10.95 -7.19
C GLY A 75 -2.36 11.49 -6.73
N GLY A 76 -1.80 12.45 -7.47
CA GLY A 76 -0.52 13.09 -7.12
C GLY A 76 -0.57 13.80 -5.75
N ALA A 77 -1.68 14.48 -5.45
CA ALA A 77 -1.87 15.15 -4.17
C ALA A 77 -1.93 14.16 -3.01
N MET A 78 -2.60 13.02 -3.17
CA MET A 78 -2.66 11.95 -2.16
C MET A 78 -1.28 11.34 -1.90
N LEU A 79 -0.49 11.04 -2.94
CA LEU A 79 0.88 10.52 -2.77
C LEU A 79 1.78 11.53 -2.04
N THR A 80 1.71 12.81 -2.42
CA THR A 80 2.48 13.87 -1.77
C THR A 80 2.13 13.97 -0.29
N PHE A 81 0.83 13.99 0.03
CA PHE A 81 0.35 14.08 1.40
C PHE A 81 0.77 12.86 2.24
N LEU A 82 0.61 11.65 1.69
CA LEU A 82 0.99 10.40 2.36
C LEU A 82 2.51 10.34 2.62
N GLY A 83 3.33 10.71 1.63
CA GLY A 83 4.79 10.78 1.78
C GLY A 83 5.20 11.76 2.88
N LEU A 84 4.60 12.95 2.90
CA LEU A 84 4.83 13.95 3.95
C LEU A 84 4.45 13.41 5.34
N TYR A 85 3.27 12.78 5.44
CA TYR A 85 2.78 12.20 6.68
C TYR A 85 3.71 11.12 7.23
N MET A 86 4.25 10.24 6.37
CA MET A 86 5.20 9.20 6.77
C MET A 86 6.52 9.80 7.30
N ILE A 87 7.04 10.84 6.64
CA ILE A 87 8.23 11.56 7.09
C ILE A 87 7.99 12.18 8.48
N PHE A 88 6.90 12.95 8.66
CA PHE A 88 6.59 13.57 9.94
C PHE A 88 6.31 12.55 11.05
N SER A 89 5.68 11.43 10.71
CA SER A 89 5.39 10.34 11.63
C SER A 89 6.66 9.63 12.15
N THR A 90 7.78 9.76 11.44
CA THR A 90 9.09 9.22 11.88
C THR A 90 9.64 10.00 13.08
N PHE A 91 9.38 11.31 13.13
CA PHE A 91 9.85 12.19 14.21
C PHE A 91 8.92 12.21 15.43
N GLN A 92 7.73 11.64 15.33
CA GLN A 92 6.82 11.47 16.46
C GLN A 92 7.09 10.16 17.18
N ILE A 93 7.13 10.18 18.52
CA ILE A 93 7.14 8.97 19.33
C ILE A 93 5.80 8.27 19.10
N LYS A 94 5.79 7.28 18.20
CA LYS A 94 4.60 6.48 17.92
C LYS A 94 4.20 5.70 19.16
N ALA A 95 2.96 5.94 19.62
CA ALA A 95 2.28 4.92 20.40
C ALA A 95 2.29 3.65 19.56
N LEU A 96 2.85 2.58 20.12
CA LEU A 96 2.84 1.27 19.46
C LEU A 96 1.41 0.97 18.97
N PRO A 97 1.24 0.33 17.80
CA PRO A 97 -0.06 -0.17 17.38
C PRO A 97 -0.71 -0.91 18.56
N PRO A 98 -2.04 -0.85 18.72
CA PRO A 98 -2.71 -1.45 19.86
C PRO A 98 -2.18 -2.85 20.11
N LEU A 99 -1.83 -3.16 21.36
CA LEU A 99 -1.36 -4.49 21.75
C LEU A 99 -2.37 -5.51 21.27
N ASP A 100 -2.01 -6.26 20.24
CA ASP A 100 -2.77 -7.40 19.75
C ASP A 100 -4.20 -7.03 19.26
N PRO A 101 -4.37 -6.31 18.13
CA PRO A 101 -5.67 -5.82 17.67
C PRO A 101 -6.64 -6.98 17.36
N LYS A 102 -7.85 -6.95 17.92
CA LYS A 102 -8.90 -7.98 17.76
C LYS A 102 -10.18 -7.39 17.16
N GLY A 103 -10.95 -8.25 16.47
CA GLY A 103 -12.28 -7.91 15.96
C GLY A 103 -12.26 -6.65 15.10
N PHE A 104 -13.11 -5.69 15.45
CA PHE A 104 -13.23 -4.42 14.72
C PHE A 104 -11.91 -3.65 14.60
N LYS A 105 -11.10 -3.61 15.67
CA LYS A 105 -9.80 -2.91 15.65
C LYS A 105 -8.85 -3.48 14.61
N LEU A 106 -8.88 -4.80 14.42
CA LEU A 106 -8.07 -5.45 13.39
C LEU A 106 -8.56 -5.06 12.00
N LEU A 107 -9.87 -5.10 11.77
CA LEU A 107 -10.46 -4.72 10.49
C LEU A 107 -10.12 -3.27 10.11
N THR A 108 -10.30 -2.34 11.06
CA THR A 108 -9.97 -0.92 10.87
C THR A 108 -8.50 -0.73 10.57
N LEU A 109 -7.62 -1.41 11.30
CA LEU A 109 -6.17 -1.35 11.06
C LEU A 109 -5.81 -1.85 9.67
N THR A 110 -6.27 -3.04 9.27
CA THR A 110 -5.93 -3.62 7.96
C THR A 110 -6.52 -2.83 6.80
N PHE A 111 -7.68 -2.18 7.01
CA PHE A 111 -8.28 -1.27 6.05
C PHE A 111 -7.41 -0.03 5.85
N PHE A 112 -7.02 0.66 6.92
CA PHE A 112 -6.19 1.88 6.82
C PHE A 112 -4.79 1.60 6.29
N VAL A 113 -4.19 0.46 6.65
CA VAL A 113 -2.90 -0.01 6.11
C VAL A 113 -2.97 -0.32 4.62
N SER A 114 -4.16 -0.52 4.04
CA SER A 114 -4.31 -0.84 2.62
C SER A 114 -4.87 0.31 1.79
N PHE A 115 -5.15 1.46 2.41
CA PHE A 115 -5.86 2.58 1.79
C PHE A 115 -4.99 3.31 0.74
N ASP A 116 -3.68 3.20 0.86
CA ASP A 116 -2.66 3.64 -0.10
C ASP A 116 -2.71 2.93 -1.46
N SER A 117 -3.24 1.71 -1.52
CA SER A 117 -3.44 0.98 -2.79
C SER A 117 -4.64 1.50 -3.61
N PHE A 118 -5.57 2.25 -2.99
CA PHE A 118 -6.77 2.76 -3.66
C PHE A 118 -6.48 3.72 -4.83
N PRO A 119 -5.62 4.76 -4.68
CA PRO A 119 -5.22 5.64 -5.77
C PRO A 119 -4.62 4.90 -6.97
N VAL A 120 -3.86 3.82 -6.73
CA VAL A 120 -3.31 2.97 -7.81
C VAL A 120 -4.45 2.32 -8.59
N GLY A 121 -5.47 1.81 -7.91
CA GLY A 121 -6.70 1.31 -8.54
C GLY A 121 -7.38 2.34 -9.44
N VAL A 122 -7.53 3.58 -8.95
CA VAL A 122 -8.09 4.68 -9.76
C VAL A 122 -7.26 4.91 -11.01
N GLY A 123 -5.93 4.99 -10.91
CA GLY A 123 -5.03 5.13 -12.05
C GLY A 123 -5.11 3.97 -13.05
N LEU A 124 -5.34 2.74 -12.56
CA LEU A 124 -5.57 1.57 -13.42
C LEU A 124 -6.88 1.66 -14.20
N GLY A 125 -7.94 2.19 -13.59
CA GLY A 125 -9.20 2.50 -14.29
C GLY A 125 -9.01 3.53 -15.41
N LEU A 126 -8.08 4.49 -15.25
CA LEU A 126 -7.78 5.45 -16.30
C LEU A 126 -7.00 4.85 -17.50
N SER A 127 -6.25 3.77 -17.29
CA SER A 127 -5.30 3.22 -18.27
C SER A 127 -5.82 2.04 -19.10
N GLY A 128 -6.96 1.45 -18.76
CA GLY A 128 -7.62 0.39 -19.56
C GLY A 128 -6.85 -0.94 -19.68
N VAL A 129 -5.82 -1.17 -18.87
CA VAL A 129 -4.96 -2.38 -18.90
C VAL A 129 -5.67 -3.58 -18.27
N ARG A 130 -5.26 -4.82 -18.63
CA ARG A 130 -5.72 -6.11 -18.06
C ARG A 130 -5.66 -6.12 -16.53
N THR A 131 -6.76 -5.76 -15.89
CA THR A 131 -6.72 -5.31 -14.50
C THR A 131 -6.98 -6.40 -13.48
N LEU A 132 -7.69 -7.46 -13.88
CA LEU A 132 -7.96 -8.61 -13.01
C LEU A 132 -6.68 -9.34 -12.56
N ILE A 133 -5.71 -9.53 -13.47
CA ILE A 133 -4.45 -10.21 -13.14
C ILE A 133 -3.63 -9.36 -12.15
N LEU A 134 -3.55 -8.04 -12.38
CA LEU A 134 -2.80 -7.15 -11.50
C LEU A 134 -3.41 -7.07 -10.09
N ILE A 135 -4.74 -7.01 -9.99
CA ILE A 135 -5.45 -7.01 -8.69
C ILE A 135 -5.18 -8.32 -7.94
N ALA A 136 -5.20 -9.48 -8.62
CA ALA A 136 -4.86 -10.75 -8.00
C ALA A 136 -3.40 -10.79 -7.54
N MET A 137 -2.48 -10.23 -8.34
CA MET A 137 -1.07 -10.11 -7.98
C MET A 137 -0.85 -9.21 -6.76
N PHE A 138 -1.57 -8.09 -6.64
CA PHE A 138 -1.49 -7.22 -5.46
C PHE A 138 -1.83 -8.01 -4.20
N GLY A 139 -2.97 -8.69 -4.15
CA GLY A 139 -3.31 -9.45 -2.95
C GLY A 139 -2.34 -10.60 -2.66
N PHE A 140 -1.79 -11.28 -3.67
CA PHE A 140 -0.78 -12.32 -3.47
C PHE A 140 0.52 -11.76 -2.90
N PHE A 141 1.12 -10.77 -3.57
CA PHE A 141 2.39 -10.17 -3.14
C PHE A 141 2.23 -9.49 -1.78
N THR A 142 1.15 -8.73 -1.55
CA THR A 142 0.92 -8.08 -0.25
C THR A 142 0.75 -9.10 0.86
N THR A 143 0.02 -10.20 0.65
CA THR A 143 -0.09 -11.27 1.66
C THR A 143 1.30 -11.83 1.98
N PHE A 144 2.12 -12.09 0.97
CA PHE A 144 3.47 -12.62 1.13
C PHE A 144 4.39 -11.64 1.89
N PHE A 145 4.43 -10.37 1.47
CA PHE A 145 5.24 -9.33 2.12
C PHE A 145 4.75 -9.03 3.55
N ALA A 146 3.44 -8.94 3.79
CA ALA A 146 2.89 -8.75 5.13
C ALA A 146 3.22 -9.93 6.05
N MET A 147 3.12 -11.17 5.55
CA MET A 147 3.44 -12.36 6.34
C MET A 147 4.93 -12.43 6.69
N THR A 148 5.81 -12.16 5.73
CA THR A 148 7.27 -12.11 5.98
C THR A 148 7.63 -10.97 6.93
N ALA A 149 7.05 -9.78 6.77
CA ALA A 149 7.22 -8.66 7.70
C ALA A 149 6.80 -9.02 9.13
N LEU A 150 5.62 -9.62 9.33
CA LEU A 150 5.15 -10.03 10.66
C LEU A 150 6.06 -11.10 11.30
N LEU A 151 6.58 -12.03 10.50
CA LEU A 151 7.52 -13.07 10.96
C LEU A 151 8.90 -12.50 11.32
N ILE A 152 9.42 -11.57 10.52
CA ILE A 152 10.67 -10.87 10.77
C ILE A 152 10.52 -9.98 12.01
N GLY A 153 9.45 -9.19 12.08
CA GLY A 153 9.13 -8.34 13.23
C GLY A 153 9.04 -9.14 14.53
N LYS A 154 8.48 -10.35 14.47
CA LYS A 154 8.43 -11.27 15.62
C LYS A 154 9.81 -11.71 16.11
N LYS A 155 10.80 -11.82 15.22
CA LYS A 155 12.17 -12.23 15.56
C LYS A 155 13.07 -11.05 15.92
N THR A 156 12.72 -9.83 15.53
CA THR A 156 13.61 -8.67 15.60
C THR A 156 13.14 -7.66 16.64
N SER A 157 14.05 -7.21 17.51
CA SER A 157 13.78 -6.20 18.54
C SER A 157 14.12 -4.77 18.07
N ARG A 158 13.12 -3.89 18.14
CA ARG A 158 13.14 -2.41 18.27
C ARG A 158 13.81 -1.52 17.20
N LEU A 159 14.74 -1.97 16.37
CA LEU A 159 15.56 -1.05 15.55
C LEU A 159 15.08 -0.80 14.11
N PHE A 160 14.33 -1.70 13.49
CA PHE A 160 14.08 -1.64 12.04
C PHE A 160 12.83 -0.84 11.61
N GLY A 161 11.86 -0.63 12.51
CA GLY A 161 10.59 0.05 12.15
C GLY A 161 10.80 1.48 11.66
N THR A 162 11.51 2.29 12.46
CA THR A 162 11.67 3.73 12.21
C THR A 162 12.44 4.04 10.92
N TYR A 163 13.49 3.29 10.61
CA TYR A 163 14.27 3.50 9.38
C TYR A 163 13.48 3.16 8.11
N SER A 164 12.64 2.12 8.16
CA SER A 164 11.83 1.71 7.00
C SER A 164 10.75 2.73 6.63
N GLU A 165 10.14 3.38 7.62
CA GLU A 165 9.10 4.40 7.40
C GLU A 165 9.67 5.69 6.79
N MET A 166 10.85 6.12 7.25
CA MET A 166 11.51 7.33 6.73
C MET A 166 11.86 7.19 5.25
N VAL A 167 12.44 6.04 4.87
CA VAL A 167 12.82 5.76 3.48
C VAL A 167 11.59 5.69 2.58
N GLY A 168 10.52 5.01 3.03
CA GLY A 168 9.25 4.97 2.30
C GLY A 168 8.64 6.36 2.08
N GLY A 169 8.61 7.20 3.13
CA GLY A 169 8.06 8.55 3.05
C GLY A 169 8.79 9.46 2.04
N ILE A 170 10.12 9.39 1.98
CA ILE A 170 10.93 10.16 1.02
C ILE A 170 10.62 9.75 -0.42
N ILE A 171 10.50 8.44 -0.68
CA ILE A 171 10.18 7.91 -2.01
C ILE A 171 8.78 8.39 -2.45
N LEU A 172 7.77 8.22 -1.60
CA LEU A 172 6.39 8.63 -1.91
C LEU A 172 6.25 10.14 -2.12
N PHE A 173 6.91 10.96 -1.29
CA PHE A 173 6.89 12.41 -1.46
C PHE A 173 7.49 12.85 -2.80
N SER A 174 8.60 12.22 -3.19
CA SER A 174 9.27 12.50 -4.46
C SER A 174 8.39 12.14 -5.66
N PHE A 175 7.80 10.94 -5.66
CA PHE A 175 6.90 10.50 -6.72
C PHE A 175 5.62 11.35 -6.79
N GLY A 176 4.99 11.64 -5.65
CA GLY A 176 3.79 12.48 -5.60
C GLY A 176 4.03 13.87 -6.17
N SER A 177 5.14 14.51 -5.78
CA SER A 177 5.50 15.86 -6.25
C SER A 177 5.69 15.91 -7.77
N VAL A 178 6.37 14.90 -8.34
CA VAL A 178 6.55 14.78 -9.79
C VAL A 178 5.22 14.57 -10.50
N TYR A 179 4.34 13.72 -9.97
CA TYR A 179 3.05 13.40 -10.57
C TYR A 179 2.08 14.58 -10.58
N VAL A 180 2.09 15.40 -9.51
CA VAL A 180 1.34 16.67 -9.46
C VAL A 180 1.86 17.64 -10.52
N PHE A 181 3.19 17.82 -10.62
CA PHE A 181 3.78 18.74 -11.58
C PHE A 181 3.45 18.36 -13.02
N GLN A 182 3.50 17.06 -13.34
CA GLN A 182 3.14 16.54 -14.66
C GLN A 182 1.64 16.69 -15.00
N SER A 183 0.77 16.70 -13.99
CA SER A 183 -0.68 16.89 -14.19
C SER A 183 -1.08 18.35 -14.46
N LEU A 184 -0.18 19.31 -14.23
CA LEU A 184 -0.39 20.74 -14.46
C LEU A 184 0.11 21.23 -15.83
N GLN A 185 0.82 20.38 -16.59
CA GLN A 185 1.31 20.63 -17.95
C GLN A 185 0.38 20.00 -18.99
#